data_AF-A0A8U0Q9N8-F1
#
_entry.id   AF-A0A8U0Q9N8-F1
#
_cell.length_a   1.000
_cell.length_b   1.000
_cell.length_c   1.000
_cell.angle_alpha   90.00
_cell.angle_beta   90.00
_cell.angle_gamma   90.00
#
_symmetry.space_group_name_H-M   'P 1'
#
loop_
_entity.id
_entity.type
_entity.pdbx_description
1 polymer ?
#
loop_
_entity_poly.entity_id
_entity_poly.type
_entity_poly.pdbx_seq_one_letter_code
_entity_poly.pdbx_strand_id
1 'polypeptide(L)'
;QVMEVKGQMIHVPESSTLMFLGSPRVDKLEELMGRGLYLSDIPIHDATRDVILVGQQAKAQDGLKNRMDKLKATLEKTHQALEEEKRRTVDLLYSIFPGDVAQKLWQGESVPARKFDDVTMLFSDIVGFTAVCAQCTPMQVISMLNELYTRFDYQCGILDVYKIETIGDAYCVAGGLHQKIDSHAKPIALMALKMMELSEEVLTPDSKSIKTEGVTQTRHRGYNAE
;
A
#
# COMPACT_ATOMS: atom_id res chain seq x y z
N GLN A 1 15.98 60.76 3.27
CA GLN A 1 14.58 60.53 2.83
C GLN A 1 13.66 61.12 3.90
N VAL A 2 12.58 61.80 3.54
CA VAL A 2 11.70 62.48 4.49
C VAL A 2 10.90 61.45 5.29
N MET A 3 10.78 61.61 6.61
CA MET A 3 10.00 60.73 7.47
C MET A 3 8.54 61.17 7.51
N GLU A 4 7.62 60.28 7.15
CA GLU A 4 6.20 60.49 7.38
C GLU A 4 5.83 60.18 8.83
N VAL A 5 5.15 61.12 9.49
CA VAL A 5 4.62 60.96 10.85
C VAL A 5 3.11 61.10 10.77
N LYS A 6 2.39 60.09 11.28
CA LYS A 6 0.93 60.11 11.39
C LYS A 6 0.56 60.49 12.81
N GLY A 7 -0.43 61.35 13.00
CA GLY A 7 -0.77 61.84 14.33
C GLY A 7 -1.95 62.77 14.35
N GLN A 8 -2.23 63.29 15.52
CA GLN A 8 -3.30 64.24 15.78
C GLN A 8 -2.73 65.59 16.22
N MET A 9 -3.33 66.67 15.74
CA MET A 9 -3.10 68.01 16.29
C MET A 9 -4.12 68.28 17.39
N ILE A 10 -3.62 68.73 18.54
CA ILE A 10 -4.40 69.01 19.74
C ILE A 10 -4.15 70.47 20.12
N HIS A 11 -5.22 71.25 20.22
CA HIS A 11 -5.12 72.63 20.71
C HIS A 11 -4.94 72.63 22.24
N VAL A 12 -3.96 73.38 22.74
CA VAL A 12 -3.66 73.53 24.17
C VAL A 12 -4.01 74.97 24.59
N PRO A 13 -5.22 75.20 25.14
CA PRO A 13 -5.74 76.54 25.39
C PRO A 13 -4.88 77.37 26.36
N GLU A 14 -4.29 76.73 27.37
CA GLU A 14 -3.51 77.38 28.43
C GLU A 14 -2.25 78.06 27.91
N SER A 15 -1.72 77.57 26.78
CA SER A 15 -0.53 78.13 26.12
C SER A 15 -0.83 78.77 24.76
N SER A 16 -2.08 78.70 24.29
CA SER A 16 -2.46 79.12 22.93
C SER A 16 -1.60 78.48 21.84
N THR A 17 -1.25 77.20 22.00
CA THR A 17 -0.43 76.45 21.03
C THR A 17 -1.17 75.23 20.47
N LEU A 18 -0.67 74.71 19.35
CA LEU A 18 -1.07 73.43 18.78
C LEU A 18 0.03 72.40 19.06
N MET A 19 -0.30 71.36 19.82
CA MET A 19 0.57 70.21 20.07
C MET A 19 0.28 69.13 19.04
N PHE A 20 1.31 68.64 18.35
CA PHE A 20 1.20 67.48 17.46
C PHE A 20 1.68 66.23 18.19
N LEU A 21 0.83 65.21 18.24
CA LEU A 21 1.11 63.93 18.88
C LEU A 21 0.99 62.84 17.80
N GLY A 22 2.11 62.20 17.47
CA GLY A 22 2.15 61.29 16.34
C GLY A 22 3.28 60.27 16.41
N SER A 23 3.17 59.28 15.56
CA SER A 23 4.06 58.14 15.46
C SER A 23 4.61 58.02 14.03
N PRO A 24 5.85 57.55 13.84
CA PRO A 24 6.39 57.28 12.52
C PRO A 24 5.48 56.32 11.74
N ARG A 25 5.23 56.60 10.46
CA ARG A 25 4.51 55.68 9.58
C ARG A 25 5.49 54.65 9.02
N VAL A 26 5.65 53.53 9.73
CA VAL A 26 6.58 52.45 9.40
C VAL A 26 5.99 51.11 9.85
N ASP A 27 6.08 50.08 8.99
CA ASP A 27 5.58 48.73 9.28
C ASP A 27 6.72 47.69 9.43
N LYS A 28 7.96 48.07 9.12
CA LYS A 28 9.14 47.18 9.14
C LYS A 28 10.31 47.80 9.89
N LEU A 29 10.99 46.98 10.70
CA LEU A 29 12.20 47.40 11.43
C LEU A 29 13.32 47.90 10.50
N GLU A 30 13.49 47.28 9.33
CA GLU A 30 14.47 47.67 8.31
C GLU A 30 14.26 49.11 7.81
N GLU A 31 13.00 49.51 7.64
CA GLU A 31 12.64 50.85 7.18
C GLU A 31 12.85 51.90 8.29
N LEU A 32 12.61 51.52 9.54
CA LEU A 32 12.89 52.37 10.71
C LEU A 32 14.39 52.68 10.81
N MET A 33 15.23 51.63 10.74
CA MET A 33 16.69 51.77 10.78
C MET A 33 17.24 52.50 9.55
N GLY A 34 16.67 52.26 8.37
CA GLY A 34 17.04 52.96 7.13
C GLY A 34 16.76 54.47 7.17
N ARG A 35 15.87 54.90 8.08
CA ARG A 35 15.58 56.31 8.35
C ARG A 35 16.33 56.87 9.57
N GLY A 36 17.24 56.09 10.16
CA GLY A 36 18.08 56.49 11.30
C GLY A 36 17.37 56.47 12.66
N LEU A 37 16.19 55.86 12.75
CA LEU A 37 15.51 55.61 14.02
C LEU A 37 15.72 54.18 14.49
N TYR A 38 15.64 54.00 15.81
CA TYR A 38 15.71 52.72 16.48
C TYR A 38 14.36 52.37 17.10
N LEU A 39 14.15 51.09 17.39
CA LEU A 39 12.95 50.64 18.09
C LEU A 39 12.82 51.26 19.50
N SER A 40 13.94 51.69 20.10
CA SER A 40 13.97 52.42 21.38
C SER A 40 13.35 53.81 21.28
N ASP A 41 13.28 54.40 20.10
CA ASP A 41 12.74 55.75 19.87
C ASP A 41 11.20 55.74 19.80
N ILE A 42 10.60 54.55 19.70
CA ILE A 42 9.14 54.35 19.74
C ILE A 42 8.74 53.93 21.16
N PRO A 43 7.87 54.71 21.85
CA PRO A 43 7.40 54.37 23.19
C PRO A 43 6.75 52.98 23.27
N ILE A 44 6.84 52.33 24.44
CA ILE A 44 6.35 50.95 24.63
C ILE A 44 4.83 50.84 24.47
N HIS A 45 4.11 51.93 24.75
CA HIS A 45 2.65 52.02 24.62
C HIS A 45 2.18 52.40 23.22
N ASP A 46 3.10 52.66 22.28
CA ASP A 46 2.76 52.97 20.90
C ASP A 46 2.48 51.67 20.12
N ALA A 47 1.27 51.55 19.57
CA ALA A 47 0.84 50.38 18.80
C ALA A 47 1.73 50.10 17.57
N THR A 48 2.43 51.10 17.03
CA THR A 48 3.39 50.93 15.93
C THR A 48 4.52 49.97 16.31
N ARG A 49 4.90 49.95 17.59
CA ARG A 49 5.93 49.04 18.12
C ARG A 49 5.49 47.58 18.01
N ASP A 50 4.24 47.29 18.37
CA ASP A 50 3.68 45.93 18.32
C ASP A 50 3.59 45.42 16.88
N VAL A 51 3.17 46.28 15.94
CA VAL A 51 3.10 45.93 14.51
C VAL A 51 4.47 45.53 13.97
N ILE A 52 5.51 46.32 14.27
CA ILE A 52 6.88 46.04 13.81
C ILE A 52 7.38 44.70 14.39
N LEU A 53 7.13 44.44 15.68
CA LEU A 53 7.54 43.22 16.36
C LEU A 53 6.83 41.97 15.80
N VAL A 54 5.51 42.05 15.59
CA VAL A 54 4.73 40.97 14.98
C VAL A 54 5.23 40.65 13.57
N GLY A 55 5.53 41.69 12.77
CA GLY A 55 6.09 41.51 11.43
C GLY A 55 7.45 40.79 11.43
N GLN A 56 8.33 41.10 12.39
CA GLN A 56 9.62 40.42 12.55
C GLN A 56 9.46 38.97 13.02
N GLN A 57 8.57 38.73 13.98
CA GLN A 57 8.29 37.39 14.48
C GLN A 57 7.68 36.50 13.39
N ALA A 58 6.75 37.03 12.59
CA ALA A 58 6.18 36.32 11.46
C ALA A 58 7.26 35.97 10.41
N LYS A 59 8.15 36.90 10.07
CA LYS A 59 9.30 36.63 9.18
C LYS A 59 10.22 35.54 9.73
N ALA A 60 10.53 35.57 11.02
CA ALA A 60 11.38 34.56 11.66
C ALA A 60 10.75 33.17 11.67
N GLN A 61 9.42 33.09 11.78
CA GLN A 61 8.67 31.83 11.81
C GLN A 61 8.32 31.28 10.42
N ASP A 62 8.28 32.11 9.38
CA ASP A 62 7.87 31.71 8.02
C ASP A 62 8.75 30.59 7.44
N GLY A 63 10.07 30.70 7.60
CA GLY A 63 11.00 29.67 7.15
C GLY A 63 10.82 28.33 7.88
N LEU A 64 10.50 28.37 9.19
CA LEU A 64 10.25 27.17 9.99
C LEU A 64 8.91 26.54 9.62
N LYS A 65 7.86 27.34 9.45
CA LYS A 65 6.54 26.88 9.01
C LYS A 65 6.64 26.13 7.68
N ASN A 66 7.30 26.72 6.68
CA ASN A 66 7.50 26.09 5.38
C ASN A 66 8.27 24.76 5.46
N ARG A 67 9.24 24.64 6.38
CA ARG A 67 9.95 23.38 6.63
C ARG A 67 9.06 22.34 7.31
N MET A 68 8.25 22.75 8.28
CA MET A 68 7.31 21.87 8.97
C MET A 68 6.25 21.33 8.00
N ASP A 69 5.70 22.19 7.14
CA ASP A 69 4.71 21.80 6.14
C ASP A 69 5.31 20.81 5.13
N LYS A 70 6.54 21.05 4.67
CA LYS A 70 7.27 20.10 3.81
C LYS A 70 7.53 18.77 4.51
N LEU A 71 8.00 18.80 5.76
CA LEU A 71 8.28 17.59 6.53
C LEU A 71 7.01 16.77 6.75
N LYS A 72 5.91 17.43 7.10
CA LYS A 72 4.59 16.79 7.26
C LYS A 72 4.13 16.14 5.96
N ALA A 73 4.24 16.85 4.83
CA ALA A 73 3.89 16.30 3.53
C ALA A 73 4.77 15.10 3.13
N THR A 74 6.07 15.15 3.44
CA THR A 74 6.97 14.01 3.24
C THR A 74 6.58 12.84 4.14
N LEU A 75 6.29 13.09 5.42
CA LEU A 75 5.89 12.07 6.38
C LEU A 75 4.59 11.36 5.94
N GLU A 76 3.58 12.12 5.52
CA GLU A 76 2.32 11.59 5.00
C GLU A 76 2.55 10.71 3.77
N LYS A 77 3.41 11.14 2.82
CA LYS A 77 3.77 10.34 1.66
C LYS A 77 4.49 9.04 2.04
N THR A 78 5.46 9.11 2.96
CA THR A 78 6.17 7.92 3.44
C THR A 78 5.25 6.95 4.17
N HIS A 79 4.30 7.48 4.94
CA HIS A 79 3.31 6.67 5.64
C HIS A 79 2.37 5.95 4.65
N GLN A 80 1.90 6.66 3.62
CA GLN A 80 1.09 6.05 2.56
C GLN A 80 1.84 4.95 1.82
N ALA A 81 3.11 5.18 1.47
CA ALA A 81 3.94 4.18 0.81
C ALA A 81 4.17 2.95 1.70
N LEU A 82 4.40 3.14 2.99
CA LEU A 82 4.56 2.05 3.95
C LEU A 82 3.28 1.23 4.11
N GLU A 83 2.11 1.87 4.20
CA GLU A 83 0.83 1.16 4.30
C GLU A 83 0.50 0.38 3.02
N GLU A 84 0.85 0.93 1.85
CA GLU A 84 0.75 0.21 0.57
C GLU A 84 1.66 -1.03 0.53
N GLU A 85 2.92 -0.89 0.97
CA GLU A 85 3.87 -2.00 1.03
C GLU A 85 3.42 -3.09 2.02
N LYS A 86 2.93 -2.69 3.20
CA LYS A 86 2.33 -3.61 4.17
C LYS A 86 1.17 -4.37 3.56
N ARG A 87 0.23 -3.67 2.89
CA ARG A 87 -0.92 -4.31 2.24
C ARG A 87 -0.47 -5.35 1.21
N ARG A 88 0.48 -4.99 0.34
CA ARG A 88 1.04 -5.93 -0.66
C ARG A 88 1.69 -7.15 -0.03
N THR A 89 2.40 -6.96 1.09
CA THR A 89 3.04 -8.07 1.82
C THR A 89 2.01 -9.01 2.42
N VAL A 90 0.94 -8.45 3.00
CA VAL A 90 -0.19 -9.24 3.51
C VAL A 90 -0.88 -9.97 2.37
N ASP A 91 -1.26 -9.29 1.29
CA ASP A 91 -1.93 -9.90 0.13
C ASP A 91 -1.08 -11.06 -0.45
N LEU A 92 0.24 -10.88 -0.53
CA LEU A 92 1.16 -11.93 -0.97
C LEU A 92 1.16 -13.13 -0.02
N LEU A 93 1.23 -12.93 1.29
CA LEU A 93 1.18 -14.02 2.27
C LEU A 93 -0.12 -14.82 2.15
N TYR A 94 -1.26 -14.14 2.00
CA TYR A 94 -2.57 -14.77 1.83
C TYR A 94 -2.75 -15.42 0.45
N SER A 95 -1.96 -15.03 -0.56
CA SER A 95 -1.94 -15.70 -1.86
C SER A 95 -1.16 -17.01 -1.85
N ILE A 96 -0.22 -17.18 -0.91
CA ILE A 96 0.66 -18.34 -0.81
C ILE A 96 0.13 -19.35 0.21
N PHE A 97 -0.40 -18.88 1.34
CA PHE A 97 -0.80 -19.72 2.46
C PHE A 97 -2.29 -19.59 2.82
N PRO A 98 -2.90 -20.62 3.45
CA PRO A 98 -4.25 -20.49 4.01
C PRO A 98 -4.32 -19.35 5.03
N GLY A 99 -5.49 -18.72 5.16
CA GLY A 99 -5.63 -17.49 5.92
C GLY A 99 -5.22 -17.57 7.40
N ASP A 100 -5.41 -18.72 8.06
CA ASP A 100 -5.00 -18.92 9.45
C ASP A 100 -3.48 -19.09 9.60
N VAL A 101 -2.83 -19.72 8.63
CA VAL A 101 -1.36 -19.86 8.55
C VAL A 101 -0.73 -18.51 8.22
N ALA A 102 -1.25 -17.79 7.22
CA ALA A 102 -0.78 -16.47 6.83
C ALA A 102 -0.84 -15.47 8.01
N GLN A 103 -1.93 -15.49 8.79
CA GLN A 103 -2.08 -14.63 9.96
C GLN A 103 -1.03 -14.91 11.04
N LYS A 104 -0.76 -16.19 11.34
CA LYS A 104 0.26 -16.57 12.34
C LYS A 104 1.67 -16.19 11.89
N LEU A 105 2.00 -16.44 10.63
CA LEU A 105 3.28 -16.04 10.05
C LEU A 105 3.46 -14.52 10.09
N TRP A 106 2.40 -13.76 9.78
CA TRP A 106 2.42 -12.30 9.89
C TRP A 106 2.66 -11.81 11.33
N GLN A 107 2.15 -12.53 12.32
CA GLN A 107 2.36 -12.24 13.75
C GLN A 107 3.73 -12.71 14.27
N GLY A 108 4.53 -13.38 13.44
CA GLY A 108 5.81 -13.97 13.85
C GLY A 108 5.66 -15.22 14.73
N GLU A 109 4.48 -15.84 14.71
CA GLU A 109 4.21 -17.07 15.45
C GLU A 109 4.73 -18.30 14.69
N SER A 110 5.17 -19.32 15.43
CA SER A 110 5.52 -20.61 14.84
C SER A 110 4.25 -21.35 14.41
N VAL A 111 4.26 -21.90 13.19
CA VAL A 111 3.19 -22.75 12.67
C VAL A 111 3.61 -24.21 12.80
N PRO A 112 3.10 -24.97 13.78
CA PRO A 112 3.43 -26.38 13.89
C PRO A 112 2.72 -27.18 12.79
N ALA A 113 3.35 -28.28 12.36
CA ALA A 113 2.75 -29.24 11.45
C ALA A 113 1.38 -29.70 11.97
N ARG A 114 0.41 -29.82 11.05
CA ARG A 114 -0.97 -30.16 11.38
C ARG A 114 -1.41 -31.41 10.65
N LYS A 115 -2.13 -32.25 11.38
CA LYS A 115 -2.84 -33.39 10.83
C LYS A 115 -4.28 -33.00 10.55
N PHE A 116 -4.73 -33.25 9.33
CA PHE A 116 -6.11 -33.05 8.90
C PHE A 116 -6.75 -34.41 8.66
N ASP A 117 -7.89 -34.63 9.32
CA ASP A 117 -8.78 -35.76 9.06
C ASP A 117 -9.92 -35.20 8.19
N ASP A 118 -10.18 -35.81 7.02
CA ASP A 118 -11.13 -35.38 5.99
C ASP A 118 -10.61 -34.36 4.96
N VAL A 119 -9.63 -34.80 4.17
CA VAL A 119 -9.10 -34.06 3.01
C VAL A 119 -9.23 -34.89 1.74
N THR A 120 -9.64 -34.26 0.64
CA THR A 120 -9.56 -34.86 -0.71
C THR A 120 -8.52 -34.11 -1.52
N MET A 121 -7.60 -34.85 -2.10
CA MET A 121 -6.58 -34.32 -3.01
C MET A 121 -6.89 -34.74 -4.44
N LEU A 122 -6.62 -33.84 -5.37
CA LEU A 122 -6.55 -34.14 -6.80
C LEU A 122 -5.14 -33.85 -7.28
N PHE A 123 -4.57 -34.84 -7.95
CA PHE A 123 -3.32 -34.73 -8.66
C PHE A 123 -3.65 -34.82 -10.14
N SER A 124 -3.19 -33.86 -10.94
CA SER A 124 -3.25 -33.95 -12.39
C SER A 124 -1.87 -33.87 -13.00
N ASP A 125 -1.71 -34.46 -14.17
CA ASP A 125 -0.51 -34.41 -14.98
C ASP A 125 -0.86 -34.14 -16.45
N ILE A 126 0.07 -33.57 -17.21
CA ILE A 126 -0.13 -33.28 -18.63
C ILE A 126 0.39 -34.44 -19.47
N VAL A 127 -0.50 -35.08 -20.21
CA VAL A 127 -0.13 -36.23 -21.05
C VAL A 127 0.82 -35.79 -22.16
N GLY A 128 2.00 -36.39 -22.21
CA GLY A 128 2.98 -36.14 -23.26
C GLY A 128 3.80 -34.85 -23.07
N PHE A 129 3.77 -34.23 -21.89
CA PHE A 129 4.52 -33.01 -21.61
C PHE A 129 6.03 -33.10 -21.90
N THR A 130 6.67 -34.23 -21.58
CA THR A 130 8.10 -34.46 -21.90
C THR A 130 8.38 -34.32 -23.39
N ALA A 131 7.48 -34.81 -24.25
CA ALA A 131 7.63 -34.71 -25.70
C ALA A 131 7.43 -33.26 -26.18
N VAL A 132 6.46 -32.54 -25.62
CA VAL A 132 6.24 -31.11 -25.89
C VAL A 132 7.47 -30.29 -25.51
N CYS A 133 8.05 -30.54 -24.33
CA CYS A 133 9.27 -29.87 -23.88
C CYS A 133 10.49 -30.15 -24.77
N ALA A 134 10.57 -31.35 -25.35
CA ALA A 134 11.66 -31.73 -26.25
C ALA A 134 11.54 -31.09 -27.65
N GLN A 135 10.33 -30.74 -28.08
CA GLN A 135 10.04 -30.27 -29.45
C GLN A 135 9.82 -28.75 -29.53
N CYS A 136 9.45 -28.11 -28.42
CA CYS A 136 9.07 -26.70 -28.38
C CYS A 136 10.13 -25.86 -27.66
N THR A 137 10.11 -24.54 -27.90
CA THR A 137 11.00 -23.64 -27.16
C THR A 137 10.53 -23.48 -25.71
N PRO A 138 11.45 -23.26 -24.74
CA PRO A 138 11.07 -23.05 -23.35
C PRO A 138 10.03 -21.95 -23.14
N MET A 139 10.12 -20.86 -23.92
CA MET A 139 9.15 -19.76 -23.84
C MET A 139 7.74 -20.18 -24.26
N GLN A 140 7.60 -21.02 -25.28
CA GLN A 140 6.30 -21.54 -25.71
C GLN A 140 5.69 -22.46 -24.65
N VAL A 141 6.51 -23.34 -24.05
CA VAL A 141 6.07 -24.23 -22.97
C VAL A 141 5.61 -23.43 -21.74
N ILE A 142 6.40 -22.44 -21.32
CA ILE A 142 6.04 -21.57 -20.18
C ILE A 142 4.74 -20.80 -20.47
N SER A 143 4.58 -20.27 -21.69
CA SER A 143 3.35 -19.56 -22.07
C SER A 143 2.12 -20.47 -22.00
N MET A 144 2.23 -21.70 -22.49
CA MET A 144 1.17 -22.71 -22.43
C MET A 144 0.81 -23.07 -20.99
N LEU A 145 1.81 -23.35 -20.14
CA LEU A 145 1.59 -23.67 -18.73
C LEU A 145 0.95 -22.51 -17.98
N ASN A 146 1.43 -21.27 -18.20
CA ASN A 146 0.85 -20.08 -17.58
C ASN A 146 -0.62 -19.91 -17.97
N GLU A 147 -0.98 -20.10 -19.23
CA GLU A 147 -2.37 -20.00 -19.67
C GLU A 147 -3.25 -21.07 -19.01
N LEU A 148 -2.80 -22.34 -19.01
CA LEU A 148 -3.53 -23.44 -18.40
C LEU A 148 -3.71 -23.24 -16.88
N TYR A 149 -2.63 -22.93 -16.17
CA TYR A 149 -2.67 -22.74 -14.73
C TYR A 149 -3.42 -21.49 -14.30
N THR A 150 -3.40 -20.41 -15.10
CA THR A 150 -4.24 -19.23 -14.81
C THR A 150 -5.73 -19.58 -14.84
N ARG A 151 -6.16 -20.44 -15.78
CA ARG A 151 -7.55 -20.91 -15.86
C ARG A 151 -7.90 -21.84 -14.70
N PHE A 152 -6.98 -22.73 -14.30
CA PHE A 152 -7.19 -23.59 -13.14
C PHE A 152 -7.25 -22.78 -11.84
N ASP A 153 -6.32 -21.84 -11.63
CA ASP A 153 -6.27 -20.97 -10.46
C ASP A 153 -7.55 -20.14 -10.31
N TYR A 154 -8.10 -19.65 -11.43
CA TYR A 154 -9.41 -18.99 -11.44
C TYR A 154 -10.53 -19.92 -10.95
N GLN A 155 -10.53 -21.17 -11.39
CA GLN A 155 -11.53 -22.14 -10.96
C GLN A 155 -11.36 -22.57 -9.50
N CYS A 156 -10.13 -22.62 -8.98
CA CYS A 156 -9.87 -22.84 -7.55
C CYS A 156 -10.57 -21.80 -6.68
N GLY A 157 -10.55 -20.52 -7.09
CA GLY A 157 -11.26 -19.44 -6.41
C GLY A 157 -12.79 -19.58 -6.44
N ILE A 158 -13.36 -20.10 -7.54
CA ILE A 158 -14.82 -20.31 -7.67
C ILE A 158 -15.31 -21.49 -6.82
N LEU A 159 -14.56 -22.59 -6.83
CA LEU A 159 -14.93 -23.82 -6.13
C LEU A 159 -14.46 -23.86 -4.67
N ASP A 160 -13.74 -22.82 -4.24
CA ASP A 160 -13.15 -22.69 -2.91
C ASP A 160 -12.32 -23.94 -2.54
N VAL A 161 -11.36 -24.26 -3.41
CA VAL A 161 -10.38 -25.34 -3.19
C VAL A 161 -8.98 -24.77 -3.13
N TYR A 162 -8.12 -25.39 -2.32
CA TYR A 162 -6.77 -24.90 -2.07
C TYR A 162 -5.77 -25.50 -3.05
N LYS A 163 -5.07 -24.64 -3.80
CA LYS A 163 -3.94 -25.06 -4.64
C LYS A 163 -2.73 -25.39 -3.78
N ILE A 164 -2.15 -26.57 -4.01
CA ILE A 164 -0.88 -26.98 -3.41
C ILE A 164 0.26 -26.65 -4.37
N GLU A 165 1.46 -26.43 -3.84
CA GLU A 165 2.66 -26.24 -4.66
C GLU A 165 2.85 -27.39 -5.66
N THR A 166 3.16 -27.01 -6.90
CA THR A 166 3.26 -27.90 -8.06
C THR A 166 4.72 -28.13 -8.43
N ILE A 167 5.07 -29.34 -8.87
CA ILE A 167 6.41 -29.66 -9.36
C ILE A 167 6.31 -30.07 -10.83
N GLY A 168 6.90 -29.27 -11.72
CA GLY A 168 6.86 -29.53 -13.16
C GLY A 168 5.49 -29.25 -13.77
N ASP A 169 4.97 -30.23 -14.50
CA ASP A 169 3.68 -30.27 -15.18
C ASP A 169 2.52 -30.75 -14.30
N ALA A 170 2.82 -31.34 -13.14
CA ALA A 170 1.83 -31.82 -12.20
C ALA A 170 1.12 -30.65 -11.48
N TYR A 171 -0.22 -30.64 -11.48
CA TYR A 171 -1.02 -29.65 -10.76
C TYR A 171 -1.81 -30.33 -9.62
N CYS A 172 -1.73 -29.77 -8.41
CA CYS A 172 -2.33 -30.37 -7.22
C CYS A 172 -3.24 -29.40 -6.49
N VAL A 173 -4.43 -29.89 -6.11
CA VAL A 173 -5.41 -29.14 -5.32
C VAL A 173 -5.98 -30.01 -4.21
N ALA A 174 -6.35 -29.39 -3.10
CA ALA A 174 -6.96 -30.04 -1.95
C ALA A 174 -8.25 -29.34 -1.51
N GLY A 175 -9.25 -30.15 -1.20
CA GLY A 175 -10.49 -29.73 -0.56
C GLY A 175 -10.46 -30.14 0.91
N GLY A 176 -10.91 -29.26 1.80
CA GLY A 176 -10.91 -29.51 3.24
C GLY A 176 -9.62 -29.10 3.97
N LEU A 177 -8.61 -28.59 3.24
CA LEU A 177 -7.29 -28.27 3.80
C LEU A 177 -7.23 -26.85 4.42
N HIS A 178 -7.70 -25.83 3.70
CA HIS A 178 -7.75 -24.44 4.19
C HIS A 178 -8.96 -24.17 5.09
N GLN A 179 -10.07 -24.86 4.85
CA GLN A 179 -11.27 -24.83 5.67
C GLN A 179 -11.86 -26.23 5.78
N LYS A 180 -12.29 -26.62 6.98
CA LYS A 180 -12.95 -27.91 7.20
C LYS A 180 -14.35 -27.89 6.58
N ILE A 181 -14.61 -28.84 5.67
CA ILE A 181 -15.89 -28.96 4.96
C ILE A 181 -16.30 -30.43 4.93
N ASP A 182 -17.51 -30.76 5.37
CA ASP A 182 -18.01 -32.15 5.42
C ASP A 182 -18.13 -32.80 4.02
N SER A 183 -18.31 -31.98 2.99
CA SER A 183 -18.43 -32.40 1.59
C SER A 183 -17.20 -32.10 0.74
N HIS A 184 -15.99 -32.13 1.33
CA HIS A 184 -14.71 -31.82 0.67
C HIS A 184 -14.45 -32.55 -0.67
N ALA A 185 -14.99 -33.75 -0.87
CA ALA A 185 -14.85 -34.49 -2.12
C ALA A 185 -15.64 -33.91 -3.30
N LYS A 186 -16.78 -33.24 -3.03
CA LYS A 186 -17.65 -32.67 -4.06
C LYS A 186 -16.99 -31.52 -4.84
N PRO A 187 -16.42 -30.47 -4.21
CA PRO A 187 -15.76 -29.39 -4.95
C PRO A 187 -14.54 -29.91 -5.70
N ILE A 188 -13.83 -30.92 -5.19
CA ILE A 188 -12.71 -31.55 -5.92
C ILE A 188 -13.17 -32.33 -7.15
N ALA A 189 -14.28 -33.08 -7.07
CA ALA A 189 -14.85 -33.74 -8.24
C ALA A 189 -15.32 -32.74 -9.30
N LEU A 190 -15.93 -31.62 -8.88
CA LEU A 190 -16.28 -30.52 -9.80
C LEU A 190 -15.04 -29.87 -10.41
N MET A 191 -13.97 -29.71 -9.61
CA MET A 191 -12.69 -29.19 -10.10
C MET A 191 -12.09 -30.10 -11.17
N ALA A 192 -12.12 -31.42 -10.97
CA ALA A 192 -11.66 -32.39 -11.96
C ALA A 192 -12.39 -32.23 -13.31
N LEU A 193 -13.72 -32.14 -13.27
CA LEU A 193 -14.52 -31.94 -14.49
C LEU A 193 -14.18 -30.62 -15.18
N LYS A 194 -14.01 -29.55 -14.41
CA LYS A 194 -13.64 -28.23 -14.95
C LYS A 194 -12.23 -28.21 -15.53
N MET A 195 -11.27 -28.90 -14.91
CA MET A 195 -9.92 -29.04 -15.45
C MET A 195 -9.93 -29.76 -16.79
N MET A 196 -10.75 -30.80 -16.95
CA MET A 196 -10.92 -31.47 -18.23
C MET A 196 -11.48 -30.51 -19.30
N GLU A 197 -12.59 -29.82 -19.01
CA GLU A 197 -13.20 -28.84 -19.92
C GLU A 197 -12.19 -27.74 -20.33
N LEU A 198 -11.52 -27.12 -19.36
CA LEU A 198 -10.58 -26.03 -19.59
C LEU A 198 -9.32 -26.50 -20.34
N SER A 199 -8.89 -27.75 -20.16
CA SER A 199 -7.72 -28.29 -20.86
C SER A 199 -7.95 -28.45 -22.36
N GLU A 200 -9.19 -28.73 -22.79
CA GLU A 200 -9.52 -28.84 -24.22
C GLU A 200 -9.44 -27.51 -24.96
N GLU A 201 -9.62 -26.40 -24.26
CA GLU A 201 -9.60 -25.04 -24.79
C GLU A 201 -8.18 -24.44 -24.92
N VAL A 202 -7.17 -25.07 -24.30
CA VAL A 202 -5.77 -24.63 -24.38
C VAL A 202 -5.03 -25.52 -25.36
N LEU A 203 -4.32 -24.90 -26.30
CA LEU A 203 -3.53 -25.61 -27.31
C LEU A 203 -2.07 -25.69 -26.89
N THR A 204 -1.47 -26.84 -27.16
CA THR A 204 -0.02 -27.02 -27.13
C THR A 204 0.63 -26.21 -28.26
N PRO A 205 1.94 -25.92 -28.20
CA PRO A 205 2.62 -25.15 -29.25
C PRO A 205 2.61 -25.85 -30.63
N ASP A 206 2.38 -27.17 -30.68
CA ASP A 206 2.13 -27.95 -31.89
C ASP A 206 0.64 -28.00 -32.31
N SER A 207 -0.20 -27.10 -31.76
CA SER A 207 -1.61 -26.91 -32.10
C SER A 207 -2.53 -28.10 -31.82
N LYS A 208 -2.24 -28.89 -30.77
CA LYS A 208 -3.11 -29.96 -30.28
C LYS A 208 -3.76 -29.54 -28.97
N SER A 209 -4.95 -30.03 -28.66
CA SER A 209 -5.54 -29.82 -27.34
C SER A 209 -4.73 -30.51 -26.25
N ILE A 210 -4.57 -29.84 -25.11
CA ILE A 210 -3.93 -30.43 -23.94
C ILE A 210 -4.85 -31.53 -23.39
N LYS A 211 -4.26 -32.68 -23.08
CA LYS A 211 -4.93 -33.73 -22.32
C LYS A 211 -4.35 -33.77 -20.93
N THR A 212 -5.23 -33.69 -19.93
CA THR A 212 -4.86 -33.86 -18.53
C THR A 212 -5.34 -35.22 -18.06
N GLU A 213 -4.47 -35.93 -17.33
CA GLU A 213 -4.83 -37.14 -16.60
C GLU A 213 -4.80 -36.81 -15.11
N GLY A 214 -5.84 -37.23 -14.39
CA GLY A 214 -6.01 -36.89 -12.98
C GLY A 214 -6.34 -38.09 -12.12
N VAL A 215 -5.70 -38.19 -10.96
CA VAL A 215 -6.04 -39.15 -9.91
C VAL A 215 -6.56 -38.37 -8.70
N THR A 216 -7.78 -38.70 -8.27
CA THR A 216 -8.34 -38.16 -7.03
C THR A 216 -8.09 -39.15 -5.90
N GLN A 217 -7.47 -38.69 -4.81
CA GLN A 217 -7.27 -39.48 -3.60
C GLN A 217 -7.97 -38.80 -2.43
N THR A 218 -8.98 -39.47 -1.86
CA THR A 218 -9.61 -39.04 -0.62
C THR A 218 -8.99 -39.78 0.56
N ARG A 219 -8.51 -39.05 1.57
CA ARG A 219 -8.04 -39.63 2.82
C ARG A 219 -8.94 -39.23 3.97
N HIS A 220 -9.67 -40.21 4.50
CA HIS A 220 -10.50 -40.08 5.71
C HIS A 220 -9.71 -40.26 7.01
N ARG A 221 -8.39 -40.51 6.93
CA ARG A 221 -7.48 -40.57 8.09
C ARG A 221 -6.13 -39.96 7.73
N GLY A 222 -5.82 -38.82 8.36
CA GLY A 222 -4.49 -38.22 8.44
C GLY A 222 -3.80 -37.83 7.12
N TYR A 223 -4.01 -36.59 6.69
CA TYR A 223 -3.02 -35.87 5.90
C TYR A 223 -2.14 -35.03 6.83
N ASN A 224 -0.83 -35.21 6.78
CA ASN A 224 0.12 -34.34 7.49
C ASN A 224 0.51 -33.22 6.53
N ALA A 225 0.12 -31.98 6.84
CA ALA A 225 0.69 -30.81 6.20
C ALA A 225 1.91 -30.40 7.04
N GLU A 226 3.10 -30.53 6.44
CA GLU A 226 4.37 -30.05 6.99
C GLU A 226 4.57 -28.56 6.67
#